data_AF-A0A8H7G1Z3-F1
#
_entry.id   AF-A0A8H7G1Z3-F1
#
_cell.length_a   1.000
_cell.length_b   1.000
_cell.length_c   1.000
_cell.angle_alpha   90.00
_cell.angle_beta   90.00
_cell.angle_gamma   90.00
#
_symmetry.space_group_name_H-M   'P 1'
#
loop_
_entity.id
_entity.type
_entity.pdbx_description
1 polymer ?
#
loop_
_entity_poly.entity_id
_entity_poly.type
_entity_poly.pdbx_seq_one_letter_code
_entity_poly.pdbx_strand_id
1 'polypeptide(L)'
;MLNILPSSSIGDPMAPAATFVGLLIVIFGIKFALSKRKFTSLQNSPETYHLPNTLRNWIWESTINPHYAAAQAESVAWLEGFHPFSHKIQASFNKANFNSLRSCCDLMHTLFVLDDYTDPLDGPGARALCDATLDAIMNPDKPRPKEESIIGEISRQFWKRASVTAPRACQERFVDTLRSNLNSIVVQAEYRSSLHICTIDEYMVARRENIGTKPVFAFIEITRELDLPNHVMQHPAMDMCSYKKEVIYNDADYNIVTVIMVNESTDLAGAVQWISDTHDKIVARFLSTRQDVLHQRNGVPSWGKEIDLQVAAYVDGLGEFISTPT
;
A
#
# COMPACT_ATOMS: atom_id res chain seq x y z
N MET A 1 -16.61 13.64 -58.01
CA MET A 1 -15.14 13.84 -57.85
C MET A 1 -14.96 14.63 -56.57
N LEU A 2 -14.39 14.09 -55.47
CA LEU A 2 -13.02 13.59 -55.27
C LEU A 2 -11.94 14.67 -55.41
N ASN A 3 -11.53 15.25 -54.28
CA ASN A 3 -10.18 15.16 -53.66
C ASN A 3 -10.17 16.05 -52.40
N ILE A 4 -9.85 15.63 -51.16
CA ILE A 4 -8.83 14.74 -50.56
C ILE A 4 -7.53 15.48 -50.16
N LEU A 5 -7.43 15.73 -48.84
CA LEU A 5 -6.24 15.80 -47.95
C LEU A 5 -5.24 16.98 -48.09
N PRO A 6 -4.38 17.22 -47.06
CA PRO A 6 -4.24 16.47 -45.79
C PRO A 6 -4.50 17.24 -44.49
N SER A 7 -4.82 16.46 -43.47
CA SER A 7 -4.73 16.81 -42.05
C SER A 7 -3.28 17.00 -41.60
N SER A 8 -3.05 17.99 -40.73
CA SER A 8 -1.91 17.99 -39.80
C SER A 8 -2.45 18.07 -38.36
N SER A 9 -2.48 16.91 -37.70
CA SER A 9 -2.69 16.84 -36.26
C SER A 9 -1.52 17.53 -35.55
N ILE A 10 -1.78 18.64 -34.87
CA ILE A 10 -0.88 19.12 -33.82
C ILE A 10 -1.02 18.09 -32.70
N GLY A 11 -0.02 17.22 -32.59
CA GLY A 11 0.01 16.16 -31.59
C GLY A 11 0.12 16.75 -30.20
N ASP A 12 -0.78 16.34 -29.31
CA ASP A 12 -0.79 16.73 -27.90
C ASP A 12 0.30 15.94 -27.14
N PRO A 13 1.36 16.58 -26.61
CA PRO A 13 2.47 15.89 -26.00
C PRO A 13 2.23 15.68 -24.49
N MET A 14 2.29 14.42 -24.06
CA MET A 14 2.20 13.93 -22.67
C MET A 14 0.79 13.92 -22.04
N ALA A 15 0.12 12.77 -22.13
CA ALA A 15 -0.97 12.36 -21.23
C ALA A 15 -0.46 11.27 -20.25
N PRO A 16 -0.20 11.58 -18.95
CA PRO A 16 0.44 10.63 -18.03
C PRO A 16 -0.41 10.15 -16.83
N ALA A 17 -0.11 8.91 -16.40
CA ALA A 17 -0.23 8.31 -15.05
C ALA A 17 -1.58 7.76 -14.54
N ALA A 18 -1.56 6.49 -14.03
CA ALA A 18 -2.58 5.95 -13.09
C ALA A 18 -2.25 4.63 -12.29
N THR A 19 -1.04 4.05 -12.41
CA THR A 19 -0.23 3.38 -11.34
C THR A 19 -0.66 2.15 -10.50
N PHE A 20 0.34 1.65 -9.75
CA PHE A 20 0.54 0.36 -9.06
C PHE A 20 -0.27 0.10 -7.77
N VAL A 21 -0.56 1.10 -6.93
CA VAL A 21 -1.18 0.84 -5.60
C VAL A 21 -2.59 0.23 -5.69
N GLY A 22 -3.30 0.45 -6.82
CA GLY A 22 -4.59 -0.20 -7.08
C GLY A 22 -4.53 -1.73 -7.09
N LEU A 23 -3.35 -2.32 -7.33
CA LEU A 23 -3.09 -3.76 -7.28
C LEU A 23 -3.31 -4.35 -5.88
N LEU A 24 -2.79 -3.67 -4.86
CA LEU A 24 -2.91 -4.05 -3.44
C LEU A 24 -4.32 -3.78 -2.90
N ILE A 25 -4.93 -2.68 -3.36
CA ILE A 25 -6.34 -2.35 -3.07
C ILE A 25 -7.28 -3.48 -3.52
N VAL A 26 -7.02 -4.06 -4.69
CA VAL A 26 -7.80 -5.18 -5.23
C VAL A 26 -7.55 -6.48 -4.46
N ILE A 27 -6.29 -6.85 -4.23
CA ILE A 27 -5.93 -8.11 -3.55
C ILE A 27 -6.44 -8.15 -2.10
N PHE A 28 -6.23 -7.08 -1.33
CA PHE A 28 -6.69 -7.02 0.06
C PHE A 28 -8.18 -6.68 0.20
N GLY A 29 -8.74 -5.85 -0.69
CA GLY A 29 -10.16 -5.50 -0.69
C GLY A 29 -11.07 -6.73 -0.85
N ILE A 30 -10.76 -7.60 -1.82
CA ILE A 30 -11.50 -8.84 -2.04
C ILE A 30 -11.42 -9.78 -0.81
N LYS A 31 -10.23 -10.00 -0.25
CA LYS A 31 -10.04 -10.91 0.90
C LYS A 31 -10.76 -10.43 2.17
N PHE A 32 -10.79 -9.12 2.41
CA PHE A 32 -11.42 -8.55 3.62
C PHE A 32 -12.95 -8.44 3.50
N ALA A 33 -13.46 -8.10 2.30
CA ALA A 33 -14.90 -8.05 2.00
C ALA A 33 -15.63 -9.35 2.36
N LEU A 34 -15.01 -10.49 2.08
CA LEU A 34 -15.56 -11.83 2.33
C LEU A 34 -15.40 -12.31 3.78
N SER A 35 -14.65 -11.57 4.61
CA SER A 35 -14.30 -11.97 5.98
C SER A 35 -15.21 -11.37 7.06
N LYS A 36 -15.53 -10.07 6.99
CA LYS A 36 -16.15 -9.33 8.11
C LYS A 36 -17.69 -9.18 8.08
N ARG A 37 -18.43 -9.56 7.02
CA ARG A 37 -19.92 -9.54 7.03
C ARG A 37 -20.56 -10.75 6.32
N LYS A 38 -21.63 -11.28 6.93
CA LYS A 38 -22.68 -11.98 6.18
C LYS A 38 -23.41 -10.92 5.34
N PHE A 39 -23.48 -11.12 4.02
CA PHE A 39 -24.36 -10.34 3.15
C PHE A 39 -25.82 -10.68 3.48
N THR A 40 -26.40 -10.01 4.47
CA THR A 40 -27.81 -10.21 4.84
C THR A 40 -28.72 -9.55 3.82
N SER A 41 -29.36 -10.40 3.02
CA SER A 41 -30.45 -10.12 2.08
C SER A 41 -30.22 -9.04 1.02
N LEU A 42 -29.43 -9.40 0.00
CA LEU A 42 -29.81 -9.10 -1.39
C LEU A 42 -30.31 -10.42 -2.01
N GLN A 43 -31.60 -10.45 -2.40
CA GLN A 43 -32.13 -11.62 -3.10
C GLN A 43 -31.47 -11.72 -4.49
N ASN A 44 -31.10 -12.94 -4.88
CA ASN A 44 -30.40 -13.31 -6.13
C ASN A 44 -28.87 -13.10 -6.17
N SER A 45 -28.19 -12.99 -5.02
CA SER A 45 -26.76 -13.31 -4.93
C SER A 45 -26.52 -14.81 -5.23
N PRO A 46 -25.75 -15.22 -6.26
CA PRO A 46 -25.41 -16.63 -6.46
C PRO A 46 -24.66 -17.24 -5.26
N GLU A 47 -24.80 -18.55 -5.05
CA GLU A 47 -24.21 -19.29 -3.91
C GLU A 47 -22.67 -19.36 -3.97
N THR A 48 -22.09 -19.17 -5.15
CA THR A 48 -20.65 -19.22 -5.39
C THR A 48 -20.20 -18.07 -6.29
N TYR A 49 -18.99 -17.57 -6.04
CA TYR A 49 -18.32 -16.54 -6.85
C TYR A 49 -16.89 -16.97 -7.14
N HIS A 50 -16.40 -16.65 -8.34
CA HIS A 50 -15.01 -16.88 -8.71
C HIS A 50 -14.20 -15.62 -8.46
N LEU A 51 -13.15 -15.73 -7.64
CA LEU A 51 -12.18 -14.65 -7.52
C LEU A 51 -11.31 -14.58 -8.79
N PRO A 52 -11.09 -13.40 -9.36
CA PRO A 52 -10.25 -13.26 -10.53
C PRO A 52 -8.81 -13.61 -10.18
N ASN A 53 -8.11 -14.29 -11.09
CA ASN A 53 -6.66 -14.47 -10.94
C ASN A 53 -5.96 -13.12 -11.16
N THR A 54 -5.67 -12.41 -10.08
CA THR A 54 -4.96 -11.12 -10.06
C THR A 54 -3.46 -11.25 -10.36
N LEU A 55 -2.92 -12.45 -10.53
CA LEU A 55 -1.51 -12.63 -10.91
C LEU A 55 -1.34 -13.18 -12.34
N ARG A 56 -2.44 -13.32 -13.10
CA ARG A 56 -2.45 -13.89 -14.46
C ARG A 56 -1.50 -13.23 -15.48
N ASN A 57 -1.24 -11.93 -15.29
CA ASN A 57 -0.40 -11.10 -16.14
C ASN A 57 0.88 -10.63 -15.41
N TRP A 58 1.20 -11.21 -14.26
CA TRP A 58 2.32 -10.79 -13.42
C TRP A 58 3.60 -11.56 -13.77
N ILE A 59 4.73 -10.85 -13.90
CA ILE A 59 5.99 -11.44 -14.42
C ILE A 59 6.97 -11.89 -13.34
N TRP A 60 6.72 -11.58 -12.07
CA TRP A 60 7.57 -12.00 -10.95
C TRP A 60 7.03 -13.26 -10.29
N GLU A 61 7.87 -14.28 -10.18
CA GLU A 61 7.54 -15.50 -9.46
C GLU A 61 7.44 -15.25 -7.94
N SER A 62 6.54 -15.97 -7.28
CA SER A 62 6.43 -16.00 -5.82
C SER A 62 7.66 -16.70 -5.23
N THR A 63 8.66 -15.94 -4.80
CA THR A 63 9.81 -16.47 -4.06
C THR A 63 9.68 -16.14 -2.58
N ILE A 64 10.09 -17.08 -1.73
CA ILE A 64 10.18 -16.88 -0.28
C ILE A 64 11.67 -16.77 0.05
N ASN A 65 12.06 -15.65 0.68
CA ASN A 65 13.43 -15.49 1.15
C ASN A 65 13.76 -16.65 2.13
N PRO A 66 14.89 -17.37 1.99
CA PRO A 66 15.26 -18.47 2.90
C PRO A 66 15.31 -18.08 4.39
N HIS A 67 15.45 -16.78 4.66
CA HIS A 67 15.48 -16.18 5.99
C HIS A 67 14.11 -15.61 6.44
N TYR A 68 13.03 -15.71 5.65
CA TYR A 68 11.70 -15.14 5.98
C TYR A 68 11.01 -15.87 7.13
N ALA A 69 10.85 -17.19 6.97
CA ALA A 69 10.32 -18.09 8.02
C ALA A 69 11.21 -18.15 9.25
N ALA A 70 12.31 -17.38 9.21
CA ALA A 70 13.10 -17.02 10.34
C ALA A 70 12.72 -15.58 10.82
N ALA A 71 13.03 -14.50 10.11
CA ALA A 71 12.85 -13.11 10.57
C ALA A 71 11.48 -12.80 11.25
N GLN A 72 10.42 -13.49 10.82
CA GLN A 72 9.08 -13.40 11.37
C GLN A 72 8.98 -13.65 12.90
N ALA A 73 9.48 -14.74 13.51
CA ALA A 73 9.21 -14.97 14.95
C ALA A 73 10.02 -14.10 15.87
N GLU A 74 11.17 -13.60 15.46
CA GLU A 74 11.85 -12.64 16.32
C GLU A 74 11.01 -11.37 16.42
N SER A 75 10.35 -11.00 15.32
CA SER A 75 9.34 -9.93 15.30
C SER A 75 8.11 -10.30 16.13
N VAL A 76 7.68 -11.56 16.08
CA VAL A 76 6.57 -12.05 16.90
C VAL A 76 6.88 -12.06 18.38
N ALA A 77 7.98 -12.68 18.82
CA ALA A 77 8.36 -12.78 20.22
C ALA A 77 8.64 -11.40 20.83
N TRP A 78 9.16 -10.47 20.02
CA TRP A 78 9.23 -9.06 20.37
C TRP A 78 7.83 -8.45 20.56
N LEU A 79 6.92 -8.67 19.62
CA LEU A 79 5.56 -8.14 19.71
C LEU A 79 4.77 -8.77 20.88
N GLU A 80 4.93 -10.06 21.12
CA GLU A 80 4.37 -10.83 22.24
C GLU A 80 4.78 -10.27 23.60
N GLY A 81 6.00 -9.72 23.71
CA GLY A 81 6.44 -9.02 24.92
C GLY A 81 5.49 -7.88 25.35
N PHE A 82 4.79 -7.26 24.40
CA PHE A 82 3.79 -6.21 24.67
C PHE A 82 2.36 -6.72 24.85
N HIS A 83 2.10 -8.01 24.58
CA HIS A 83 0.77 -8.64 24.63
C HIS A 83 -0.36 -7.87 23.87
N PRO A 84 -0.14 -7.37 22.62
CA PRO A 84 -1.09 -6.43 22.00
C PRO A 84 -2.34 -7.10 21.41
N PHE A 85 -2.36 -8.44 21.29
CA PHE A 85 -3.43 -9.20 20.65
C PHE A 85 -4.01 -10.29 21.58
N SER A 86 -5.22 -10.76 21.24
CA SER A 86 -5.82 -11.94 21.90
C SER A 86 -5.14 -13.25 21.45
N HIS A 87 -5.20 -14.27 22.32
CA HIS A 87 -4.62 -15.60 22.11
C HIS A 87 -4.89 -16.26 20.74
N LYS A 88 -6.02 -15.93 20.10
CA LYS A 88 -6.42 -16.49 18.80
C LYS A 88 -5.65 -15.89 17.61
N ILE A 89 -5.25 -14.63 17.70
CA ILE A 89 -4.47 -13.93 16.67
C ILE A 89 -2.99 -14.30 16.79
N GLN A 90 -2.53 -14.51 18.03
CA GLN A 90 -1.14 -14.79 18.37
C GLN A 90 -0.54 -16.05 17.72
N ALA A 91 -1.36 -17.10 17.55
CA ALA A 91 -0.90 -18.41 17.07
C ALA A 91 -0.45 -18.41 15.59
N SER A 92 -0.98 -17.52 14.75
CA SER A 92 -0.66 -17.45 13.31
C SER A 92 0.68 -16.78 13.00
N PHE A 93 1.35 -16.21 14.01
CA PHE A 93 2.40 -15.22 13.82
C PHE A 93 3.82 -15.86 13.81
N ASN A 94 4.07 -16.92 14.59
CA ASN A 94 5.40 -17.43 15.00
C ASN A 94 6.19 -18.38 14.01
N LYS A 95 7.41 -18.01 13.48
CA LYS A 95 8.68 -18.84 13.26
C LYS A 95 9.98 -18.01 12.86
N ALA A 96 11.25 -18.32 13.32
CA ALA A 96 12.30 -17.39 13.93
C ALA A 96 13.77 -17.12 13.34
N ASN A 97 14.28 -15.83 13.36
CA ASN A 97 15.61 -15.16 13.04
C ASN A 97 15.93 -14.36 11.71
N PHE A 98 16.40 -13.07 11.75
CA PHE A 98 17.33 -12.31 10.80
C PHE A 98 17.00 -10.81 10.46
N ASN A 99 17.99 -9.90 10.60
CA ASN A 99 17.86 -8.44 10.90
C ASN A 99 17.20 -7.44 9.90
N SER A 100 17.54 -7.41 8.61
CA SER A 100 16.94 -6.42 7.68
C SER A 100 15.48 -6.77 7.38
N LEU A 101 15.26 -8.04 7.06
CA LEU A 101 13.94 -8.67 6.91
C LEU A 101 13.11 -8.58 8.21
N ARG A 102 13.76 -8.71 9.37
CA ARG A 102 13.16 -8.50 10.70
C ARG A 102 12.64 -7.08 10.89
N SER A 103 13.31 -6.08 10.31
CA SER A 103 12.83 -4.68 10.36
C SER A 103 11.59 -4.48 9.46
N CYS A 104 11.48 -5.22 8.35
CA CYS A 104 10.23 -5.28 7.57
C CYS A 104 9.11 -6.01 8.32
N CYS A 105 9.41 -7.12 9.01
CA CYS A 105 8.43 -7.78 9.88
C CYS A 105 7.95 -6.83 10.98
N ASP A 106 8.86 -6.14 11.68
CA ASP A 106 8.52 -5.14 12.70
C ASP A 106 7.64 -4.01 12.13
N LEU A 107 7.93 -3.51 10.92
CA LEU A 107 7.09 -2.53 10.24
C LEU A 107 5.68 -3.08 9.97
N MET A 108 5.57 -4.22 9.29
CA MET A 108 4.27 -4.83 8.96
C MET A 108 3.44 -5.11 10.21
N HIS A 109 4.08 -5.62 11.25
CA HIS A 109 3.45 -5.90 12.53
C HIS A 109 3.01 -4.62 13.27
N THR A 110 3.81 -3.55 13.22
CA THR A 110 3.44 -2.23 13.77
C THR A 110 2.24 -1.65 13.02
N LEU A 111 2.23 -1.74 11.68
CA LEU A 111 1.10 -1.29 10.86
C LEU A 111 -0.17 -2.11 11.13
N PHE A 112 -0.08 -3.43 11.32
CA PHE A 112 -1.23 -4.26 11.67
C PHE A 112 -1.79 -3.95 13.07
N VAL A 113 -0.94 -3.73 14.09
CA VAL A 113 -1.42 -3.30 15.41
C VAL A 113 -2.10 -1.94 15.32
N LEU A 114 -1.53 -0.99 14.57
CA LEU A 114 -2.13 0.32 14.36
C LEU A 114 -3.49 0.22 13.65
N ASP A 115 -3.61 -0.57 12.58
CA ASP A 115 -4.86 -0.81 11.85
C ASP A 115 -5.92 -1.39 12.80
N ASP A 116 -5.62 -2.50 13.50
CA ASP A 116 -6.56 -3.18 14.40
C ASP A 116 -6.96 -2.31 15.62
N TYR A 117 -6.07 -1.41 16.08
CA TYR A 117 -6.35 -0.48 17.19
C TYR A 117 -7.11 0.77 16.73
N THR A 118 -6.94 1.22 15.48
CA THR A 118 -7.65 2.38 14.93
C THR A 118 -8.98 1.99 14.26
N ASP A 119 -9.16 0.73 13.83
CA ASP A 119 -10.39 0.21 13.20
C ASP A 119 -11.68 0.47 14.02
N PRO A 120 -11.72 0.25 15.35
CA PRO A 120 -12.91 0.50 16.17
C PRO A 120 -13.08 1.96 16.63
N LEU A 121 -12.15 2.85 16.29
CA LEU A 121 -12.12 4.23 16.79
C LEU A 121 -12.74 5.24 15.79
N ASP A 122 -13.21 6.34 16.38
CA ASP A 122 -13.59 7.55 15.66
C ASP A 122 -12.37 8.41 15.28
N GLY A 123 -12.60 9.52 14.57
CA GLY A 123 -11.54 10.45 14.16
C GLY A 123 -10.63 10.89 15.31
N PRO A 124 -11.16 11.45 16.42
CA PRO A 124 -10.37 11.82 17.59
C PRO A 124 -9.57 10.66 18.21
N GLY A 125 -10.18 9.48 18.37
CA GLY A 125 -9.49 8.30 18.91
C GLY A 125 -8.36 7.81 18.01
N ALA A 126 -8.62 7.69 16.70
CA ALA A 126 -7.61 7.32 15.73
C ALA A 126 -6.46 8.35 15.68
N ARG A 127 -6.78 9.64 15.73
CA ARG A 127 -5.79 10.73 15.76
C ARG A 127 -4.82 10.61 16.93
N ALA A 128 -5.34 10.33 18.14
CA ALA A 128 -4.49 10.15 19.31
C ALA A 128 -3.47 9.00 19.16
N LEU A 129 -3.87 7.89 18.51
CA LEU A 129 -2.95 6.78 18.22
C LEU A 129 -1.95 7.13 17.11
N CYS A 130 -2.42 7.76 16.03
CA CYS A 130 -1.56 8.19 14.92
C CYS A 130 -0.52 9.22 15.37
N ASP A 131 -0.88 10.20 16.20
CA ASP A 131 0.03 11.20 16.74
C ASP A 131 1.05 10.57 17.69
N ALA A 132 0.65 9.60 18.53
CA ALA A 132 1.56 8.83 19.39
C ALA A 132 2.57 7.99 18.58
N THR A 133 2.11 7.31 17.52
CA THR A 133 2.99 6.64 16.55
C THR A 133 3.98 7.62 15.94
N LEU A 134 3.51 8.76 15.40
CA LEU A 134 4.40 9.72 14.73
C LEU A 134 5.44 10.31 15.70
N ASP A 135 5.05 10.69 16.92
CA ASP A 135 5.99 11.19 17.93
C ASP A 135 7.01 10.11 18.36
N ALA A 136 6.63 8.84 18.40
CA ALA A 136 7.53 7.73 18.69
C ALA A 136 8.56 7.48 17.58
N ILE A 137 8.17 7.62 16.31
CA ILE A 137 9.06 7.54 15.15
C ILE A 137 9.98 8.76 15.08
N MET A 138 9.46 9.96 15.32
CA MET A 138 10.25 11.19 15.28
C MET A 138 11.22 11.32 16.47
N ASN A 139 10.90 10.73 17.62
CA ASN A 139 11.67 10.83 18.86
C ASN A 139 12.00 9.43 19.47
N PRO A 140 12.78 8.57 18.79
CA PRO A 140 13.00 7.17 19.20
C PRO A 140 13.76 7.00 20.53
N ASP A 141 14.47 8.05 20.98
CA ASP A 141 15.19 8.09 22.25
C ASP A 141 14.38 8.66 23.43
N LYS A 142 13.22 9.27 23.15
CA LYS A 142 12.31 9.81 24.17
C LYS A 142 11.55 8.65 24.83
N PRO A 143 11.62 8.51 26.17
CA PRO A 143 10.77 7.55 26.89
C PRO A 143 9.29 7.83 26.62
N ARG A 144 8.50 6.79 26.38
CA ARG A 144 7.04 6.95 26.17
C ARG A 144 6.33 7.26 27.50
N PRO A 145 5.24 8.05 27.50
CA PRO A 145 4.41 8.26 28.70
C PRO A 145 3.85 6.93 29.21
N LYS A 146 3.62 6.81 30.52
CA LYS A 146 3.13 5.55 31.13
C LYS A 146 1.68 5.24 30.75
N GLU A 147 0.91 6.29 30.50
CA GLU A 147 -0.51 6.27 30.17
C GLU A 147 -0.77 6.29 28.66
N GLU A 148 0.28 6.26 27.82
CA GLU A 148 0.16 6.19 26.37
C GLU A 148 -0.26 4.79 25.90
N SER A 149 -0.95 4.72 24.76
CA SER A 149 -1.21 3.45 24.08
C SER A 149 0.09 2.73 23.70
N ILE A 150 0.10 1.41 23.85
CA ILE A 150 1.27 0.55 23.60
C ILE A 150 1.85 0.68 22.19
N ILE A 151 1.03 1.15 21.22
CA ILE A 151 1.48 1.44 19.85
C ILE A 151 2.64 2.44 19.81
N GLY A 152 2.72 3.39 20.76
CA GLY A 152 3.83 4.33 20.86
C GLY A 152 5.15 3.62 21.15
N GLU A 153 5.20 2.69 22.11
CA GLU A 153 6.42 1.94 22.45
C GLU A 153 6.79 0.90 21.38
N ILE A 154 5.78 0.24 20.76
CA ILE A 154 5.98 -0.64 19.60
C ILE A 154 6.64 0.13 18.46
N SER A 155 6.06 1.28 18.07
CA SER A 155 6.58 2.15 17.02
C SER A 155 8.00 2.65 17.32
N ARG A 156 8.24 3.06 18.58
CA ARG A 156 9.56 3.55 19.05
C ARG A 156 10.64 2.47 18.91
N GLN A 157 10.36 1.24 19.35
CA GLN A 157 11.33 0.15 19.31
C GLN A 157 11.56 -0.37 17.88
N PHE A 158 10.51 -0.50 17.07
CA PHE A 158 10.61 -0.82 15.65
C PHE A 158 11.56 0.17 14.95
N TRP A 159 11.29 1.47 15.07
CA TRP A 159 12.03 2.47 14.31
C TRP A 159 13.46 2.64 14.80
N LYS A 160 13.68 2.60 16.13
CA LYS A 160 15.03 2.58 16.70
C LYS A 160 15.88 1.39 16.24
N ARG A 161 15.26 0.28 15.80
CA ARG A 161 15.96 -0.84 15.15
C ARG A 161 16.21 -0.55 13.67
N ALA A 162 15.15 -0.19 12.94
CA ALA A 162 15.18 -0.08 11.48
C ALA A 162 16.00 1.11 10.95
N SER A 163 16.01 2.24 11.66
CA SER A 163 16.70 3.46 11.22
C SER A 163 18.22 3.36 11.26
N VAL A 164 18.80 2.41 11.99
CA VAL A 164 20.26 2.28 12.20
C VAL A 164 21.02 2.05 10.91
N THR A 165 20.44 1.29 9.97
CA THR A 165 21.07 0.91 8.70
C THR A 165 20.46 1.62 7.49
N ALA A 166 19.45 2.48 7.68
CA ALA A 166 18.76 3.15 6.60
C ALA A 166 19.50 4.43 6.15
N PRO A 167 19.79 4.62 4.85
CA PRO A 167 20.31 5.88 4.34
C PRO A 167 19.40 7.07 4.70
N ARG A 168 19.98 8.25 4.91
CA ARG A 168 19.23 9.42 5.40
C ARG A 168 18.03 9.77 4.51
N ALA A 169 18.21 9.73 3.18
CA ALA A 169 17.13 10.04 2.25
C ALA A 169 15.98 9.01 2.32
N CYS A 170 16.30 7.74 2.59
CA CYS A 170 15.31 6.70 2.85
C CYS A 170 14.57 6.94 4.18
N GLN A 171 15.26 7.36 5.25
CA GLN A 171 14.60 7.72 6.51
C GLN A 171 13.62 8.89 6.34
N GLU A 172 14.02 9.94 5.62
CA GLU A 172 13.17 11.09 5.28
C GLU A 172 11.92 10.63 4.49
N ARG A 173 12.09 9.81 3.44
CA ARG A 173 10.98 9.23 2.67
C ARG A 173 10.05 8.33 3.49
N PHE A 174 10.58 7.50 4.38
CA PHE A 174 9.77 6.67 5.27
C PHE A 174 8.90 7.53 6.19
N VAL A 175 9.50 8.53 6.84
CA VAL A 175 8.79 9.43 7.75
C VAL A 175 7.69 10.22 7.03
N ASP A 176 7.94 10.70 5.82
CA ASP A 176 6.96 11.46 5.04
C ASP A 176 5.80 10.59 4.51
N THR A 177 6.11 9.37 4.04
CA THR A 177 5.09 8.40 3.60
C THR A 177 4.27 7.87 4.77
N LEU A 178 4.90 7.63 5.94
CA LEU A 178 4.19 7.25 7.16
C LEU A 178 3.28 8.37 7.65
N ARG A 179 3.75 9.63 7.72
CA ARG A 179 2.91 10.77 8.10
C ARG A 179 1.68 10.91 7.20
N SER A 180 1.85 10.69 5.89
CA SER A 180 0.75 10.70 4.91
C SER A 180 -0.25 9.56 5.15
N ASN A 181 0.25 8.36 5.44
CA ASN A 181 -0.56 7.20 5.79
C ASN A 181 -1.37 7.42 7.09
N LEU A 182 -0.71 7.87 8.16
CA LEU A 182 -1.31 8.17 9.45
C LEU A 182 -2.44 9.20 9.34
N ASN A 183 -2.21 10.30 8.61
CA ASN A 183 -3.25 11.30 8.34
C ASN A 183 -4.47 10.70 7.62
N SER A 184 -4.26 9.79 6.65
CA SER A 184 -5.35 9.15 5.91
C SER A 184 -6.09 8.07 6.72
N ILE A 185 -5.43 7.43 7.70
CA ILE A 185 -6.10 6.54 8.67
C ILE A 185 -7.09 7.34 9.54
N VAL A 186 -6.74 8.57 9.94
CA VAL A 186 -7.68 9.43 10.68
C VAL A 186 -8.87 9.84 9.82
N VAL A 187 -8.65 10.24 8.55
CA VAL A 187 -9.75 10.55 7.62
C VAL A 187 -10.66 9.33 7.39
N GLN A 188 -10.08 8.13 7.29
CA GLN A 188 -10.86 6.88 7.24
C GLN A 188 -11.73 6.69 8.49
N ALA A 189 -11.20 6.96 9.69
CA ALA A 189 -11.97 6.88 10.92
C ALA A 189 -13.10 7.92 10.98
N GLU A 190 -12.86 9.15 10.51
CA GLU A 190 -13.86 10.20 10.36
C GLU A 190 -14.99 9.75 9.40
N TYR A 191 -14.66 9.19 8.22
CA TYR A 191 -15.63 8.68 7.24
C TYR A 191 -16.41 7.45 7.74
N ARG A 192 -15.78 6.55 8.51
CA ARG A 192 -16.50 5.44 9.17
C ARG A 192 -17.50 5.98 10.19
N SER A 193 -17.12 7.00 10.96
CA SER A 193 -17.97 7.60 12.01
C SER A 193 -19.16 8.37 11.44
N SER A 194 -18.98 9.04 10.30
CA SER A 194 -20.06 9.76 9.61
C SER A 194 -20.93 8.86 8.72
N LEU A 195 -20.55 7.59 8.53
CA LEU A 195 -21.08 6.68 7.50
C LEU A 195 -20.99 7.30 6.08
N HIS A 196 -19.77 7.35 5.53
CA HIS A 196 -19.47 7.82 4.17
C HIS A 196 -18.67 6.79 3.32
N ILE A 197 -19.11 6.47 2.09
CA ILE A 197 -18.38 5.79 0.99
C ILE A 197 -17.93 7.02 0.24
N CYS A 198 -16.64 7.09 0.08
CA CYS A 198 -16.02 7.68 -1.07
C CYS A 198 -16.71 7.31 -2.41
N THR A 199 -16.69 8.19 -3.41
CA THR A 199 -16.76 7.68 -4.80
C THR A 199 -15.62 6.72 -5.09
N ILE A 200 -15.67 6.02 -6.23
CA ILE A 200 -14.55 5.18 -6.70
C ILE A 200 -13.23 5.95 -6.65
N ASP A 201 -13.19 7.21 -7.09
CA ASP A 201 -11.97 8.02 -7.07
C ASP A 201 -11.52 8.41 -5.67
N GLU A 202 -12.46 8.83 -4.81
CA GLU A 202 -12.17 9.16 -3.42
C GLU A 202 -11.62 7.93 -2.67
N TYR A 203 -12.12 6.73 -2.98
CA TYR A 203 -11.65 5.49 -2.40
C TYR A 203 -10.25 5.15 -2.95
N MET A 204 -10.03 5.25 -4.26
CA MET A 204 -8.75 4.98 -4.90
C MET A 204 -7.64 5.98 -4.53
N VAL A 205 -8.00 7.19 -4.08
CA VAL A 205 -7.09 8.16 -3.46
C VAL A 205 -6.88 7.84 -1.98
N ALA A 206 -7.94 7.76 -1.17
CA ALA A 206 -7.80 7.58 0.27
C ALA A 206 -7.15 6.22 0.63
N ARG A 207 -7.56 5.14 -0.02
CA ARG A 207 -7.02 3.78 0.18
C ARG A 207 -5.56 3.69 -0.24
N ARG A 208 -5.10 4.46 -1.22
CA ARG A 208 -3.67 4.53 -1.61
C ARG A 208 -2.79 5.09 -0.51
N GLU A 209 -3.30 6.02 0.27
CA GLU A 209 -2.59 6.57 1.42
C GLU A 209 -2.76 5.67 2.67
N ASN A 210 -3.98 5.19 2.97
CA ASN A 210 -4.25 4.49 4.24
C ASN A 210 -3.95 2.98 4.25
N ILE A 211 -3.75 2.31 3.11
CA ILE A 211 -3.41 0.87 3.07
C ILE A 211 -1.97 0.53 3.53
N GLY A 212 -1.20 1.50 4.01
CA GLY A 212 0.12 1.28 4.62
C GLY A 212 1.27 0.94 3.66
N THR A 213 1.03 0.93 2.35
CA THR A 213 2.00 0.40 1.36
C THR A 213 3.13 1.36 1.02
N LYS A 214 2.91 2.69 1.02
CA LYS A 214 3.99 3.67 0.77
C LYS A 214 5.12 3.61 1.82
N PRO A 215 4.85 3.51 3.15
CA PRO A 215 5.88 3.22 4.15
C PRO A 215 6.69 1.95 3.85
N VAL A 216 6.04 0.90 3.36
CA VAL A 216 6.71 -0.36 2.98
C VAL A 216 7.57 -0.20 1.72
N PHE A 217 7.19 0.65 0.77
CA PHE A 217 8.02 0.94 -0.40
C PHE A 217 9.33 1.65 -0.03
N ALA A 218 9.32 2.55 0.96
CA ALA A 218 10.57 3.11 1.49
C ALA A 218 11.49 2.02 2.08
N PHE A 219 10.92 0.94 2.63
CA PHE A 219 11.69 -0.20 3.14
C PHE A 219 12.26 -1.12 2.04
N ILE A 220 11.82 -1.02 0.78
CA ILE A 220 12.48 -1.68 -0.36
C ILE A 220 13.93 -1.18 -0.48
N GLU A 221 14.15 0.11 -0.24
CA GLU A 221 15.47 0.72 -0.28
C GLU A 221 16.37 0.21 0.86
N ILE A 222 15.83 0.05 2.07
CA ILE A 222 16.56 -0.52 3.22
C ILE A 222 16.91 -1.99 2.98
N THR A 223 15.97 -2.78 2.45
CA THR A 223 16.16 -4.23 2.22
C THR A 223 17.04 -4.57 1.03
N ARG A 224 17.16 -3.67 0.06
CA ARG A 224 18.01 -3.81 -1.13
C ARG A 224 19.29 -2.96 -1.06
N GLU A 225 19.56 -2.32 0.08
CA GLU A 225 20.75 -1.50 0.34
C GLU A 225 20.94 -0.37 -0.71
N LEU A 226 19.84 0.27 -1.11
CA LEU A 226 19.80 1.32 -2.14
C LEU A 226 19.98 2.71 -1.51
N ASP A 227 20.74 3.59 -2.17
CA ASP A 227 20.94 4.99 -1.77
C ASP A 227 20.41 5.95 -2.85
N LEU A 228 19.11 5.81 -3.19
CA LEU A 228 18.49 6.60 -4.23
C LEU A 228 18.31 8.08 -3.80
N PRO A 229 18.82 9.05 -4.57
CA PRO A 229 18.64 10.47 -4.28
C PRO A 229 17.16 10.90 -4.35
N ASN A 230 16.76 11.85 -3.51
CA ASN A 230 15.38 12.36 -3.47
C ASN A 230 14.87 12.84 -4.85
N HIS A 231 15.71 13.48 -5.67
CA HIS A 231 15.32 13.96 -7.00
C HIS A 231 14.99 12.84 -8.00
N VAL A 232 15.52 11.62 -7.79
CA VAL A 232 15.20 10.43 -8.59
C VAL A 232 13.83 9.92 -8.15
N MET A 233 13.64 9.73 -6.85
CA MET A 233 12.39 9.22 -6.27
C MET A 233 11.19 10.16 -6.46
N GLN A 234 11.45 11.46 -6.62
CA GLN A 234 10.45 12.49 -6.95
C GLN A 234 10.11 12.56 -8.45
N HIS A 235 10.81 11.80 -9.32
CA HIS A 235 10.52 11.80 -10.74
C HIS A 235 9.16 11.12 -11.02
N PRO A 236 8.29 11.66 -11.91
CA PRO A 236 6.96 11.10 -12.16
C PRO A 236 6.92 9.64 -12.62
N ALA A 237 8.03 9.12 -13.17
CA ALA A 237 8.15 7.70 -13.53
C ALA A 237 8.51 6.78 -12.35
N MET A 238 9.14 7.31 -11.29
CA MET A 238 9.37 6.61 -10.02
C MET A 238 8.12 6.62 -9.14
N ASP A 239 7.27 7.62 -9.33
CA ASP A 239 5.86 7.58 -8.95
C ASP A 239 5.06 6.63 -9.86
N MET A 240 5.51 5.37 -9.91
CA MET A 240 4.75 4.23 -10.42
C MET A 240 3.48 3.99 -9.58
N CYS A 241 3.14 4.88 -8.62
CA CYS A 241 2.22 4.70 -7.49
C CYS A 241 1.15 5.82 -7.29
N SER A 242 0.91 6.78 -8.21
CA SER A 242 -0.17 7.81 -8.18
C SER A 242 -1.29 7.72 -9.25
N TYR A 243 -2.53 8.01 -8.87
CA TYR A 243 -3.68 8.10 -9.79
C TYR A 243 -4.09 9.57 -9.90
N LYS A 244 -4.22 10.07 -11.14
CA LYS A 244 -4.72 11.44 -11.40
C LYS A 244 -6.24 11.41 -11.57
N LYS A 245 -6.91 12.44 -11.04
CA LYS A 245 -8.37 12.53 -10.85
C LYS A 245 -8.97 13.72 -11.62
N GLU A 246 -10.18 13.53 -12.13
CA GLU A 246 -11.22 14.58 -12.26
C GLU A 246 -12.44 14.14 -11.39
N VAL A 247 -13.28 15.06 -10.90
CA VAL A 247 -14.04 14.86 -9.63
C VAL A 247 -15.57 14.66 -9.79
N ILE A 248 -16.16 13.65 -9.12
CA ILE A 248 -17.59 13.56 -8.68
C ILE A 248 -17.71 12.91 -7.25
N TYR A 249 -18.88 12.99 -6.58
CA TYR A 249 -19.25 12.85 -5.12
C TYR A 249 -20.06 11.58 -4.66
N ASN A 250 -19.92 11.07 -3.38
CA ASN A 250 -20.87 10.26 -2.50
C ASN A 250 -21.13 8.71 -2.71
N ASP A 251 -21.67 7.83 -1.79
CA ASP A 251 -21.88 7.80 -0.29
C ASP A 251 -22.08 6.39 0.41
N ALA A 252 -21.73 6.28 1.73
CA ALA A 252 -21.66 5.24 2.87
C ALA A 252 -21.04 3.76 3.02
N ASP A 253 -19.72 3.42 2.83
CA ASP A 253 -18.98 2.14 3.23
C ASP A 253 -17.49 2.07 2.75
N TYR A 254 -16.57 1.38 3.45
CA TYR A 254 -15.09 1.43 3.19
C TYR A 254 -14.47 0.18 2.53
N ASN A 255 -15.14 -0.39 1.53
CA ASN A 255 -14.71 -1.58 0.80
C ASN A 255 -14.90 -1.40 -0.70
N ILE A 256 -13.86 -1.63 -1.52
CA ILE A 256 -13.90 -1.48 -2.99
C ILE A 256 -15.10 -2.17 -3.65
N VAL A 257 -15.50 -3.34 -3.15
CA VAL A 257 -16.67 -4.07 -3.65
C VAL A 257 -17.96 -3.29 -3.37
N THR A 258 -18.17 -2.83 -2.13
CA THR A 258 -19.35 -2.00 -1.78
C THR A 258 -19.34 -0.67 -2.54
N VAL A 259 -18.17 -0.02 -2.64
CA VAL A 259 -17.96 1.23 -3.40
C VAL A 259 -18.49 1.07 -4.82
N ILE A 260 -18.04 0.04 -5.54
CA ILE A 260 -18.42 -0.21 -6.93
C ILE A 260 -19.89 -0.62 -7.05
N MET A 261 -20.38 -1.53 -6.19
CA MET A 261 -21.79 -1.96 -6.22
C MET A 261 -22.76 -0.77 -6.14
N VAL A 262 -22.46 0.21 -5.30
CA VAL A 262 -23.29 1.42 -5.15
C VAL A 262 -23.04 2.43 -6.28
N ASN A 263 -21.77 2.76 -6.59
CA ASN A 263 -21.45 3.80 -7.58
C ASN A 263 -21.84 3.39 -9.02
N GLU A 264 -21.62 2.14 -9.41
CA GLU A 264 -21.95 1.60 -10.74
C GLU A 264 -23.35 0.94 -10.78
N SER A 265 -24.11 0.97 -9.68
CA SER A 265 -25.43 0.31 -9.54
C SER A 265 -25.41 -1.17 -9.98
N THR A 266 -24.39 -1.91 -9.55
CA THR A 266 -24.09 -3.27 -10.00
C THR A 266 -24.15 -4.30 -8.86
N ASP A 267 -24.29 -5.58 -9.21
CA ASP A 267 -24.23 -6.67 -8.24
C ASP A 267 -22.77 -7.06 -7.89
N LEU A 268 -22.62 -8.04 -7.00
CA LEU A 268 -21.30 -8.53 -6.58
C LEU A 268 -20.48 -9.11 -7.75
N ALA A 269 -21.12 -9.72 -8.75
CA ALA A 269 -20.41 -10.29 -9.90
C ALA A 269 -19.88 -9.18 -10.83
N GLY A 270 -20.70 -8.17 -11.12
CA GLY A 270 -20.28 -6.99 -11.88
C GLY A 270 -19.20 -6.17 -11.17
N ALA A 271 -19.29 -6.02 -9.85
CA ALA A 271 -18.24 -5.36 -9.06
C ALA A 271 -16.90 -6.12 -9.09
N VAL A 272 -16.94 -7.46 -8.96
CA VAL A 272 -15.73 -8.31 -9.08
C VAL A 272 -15.15 -8.27 -10.51
N GLN A 273 -16.00 -8.20 -11.54
CA GLN A 273 -15.55 -8.05 -12.92
C GLN A 273 -14.88 -6.69 -13.17
N TRP A 274 -15.49 -5.58 -12.72
CA TRP A 274 -14.91 -4.24 -12.78
C TRP A 274 -13.54 -4.22 -12.09
N ILE A 275 -13.43 -4.84 -10.92
CA ILE A 275 -12.17 -4.99 -10.18
C ILE A 275 -11.12 -5.72 -11.02
N SER A 276 -11.49 -6.85 -11.64
CA SER A 276 -10.61 -7.65 -12.50
C SER A 276 -10.11 -6.89 -13.74
N ASP A 277 -10.97 -6.09 -14.36
CA ASP A 277 -10.64 -5.34 -15.58
C ASP A 277 -9.81 -4.09 -15.28
N THR A 278 -10.13 -3.38 -14.19
CA THR A 278 -9.32 -2.26 -13.68
C THR A 278 -7.94 -2.73 -13.24
N HIS A 279 -7.86 -3.89 -12.59
CA HIS A 279 -6.63 -4.56 -12.22
C HIS A 279 -5.72 -4.83 -13.43
N ASP A 280 -6.23 -5.44 -14.52
CA ASP A 280 -5.41 -5.71 -15.71
C ASP A 280 -4.87 -4.45 -16.37
N LYS A 281 -5.66 -3.37 -16.41
CA LYS A 281 -5.20 -2.06 -16.90
C LYS A 281 -4.07 -1.50 -16.04
N ILE A 282 -4.12 -1.72 -14.72
CA ILE A 282 -3.06 -1.32 -13.77
C ILE A 282 -1.78 -2.12 -14.01
N VAL A 283 -1.88 -3.45 -14.11
CA VAL A 283 -0.73 -4.33 -14.37
C VAL A 283 -0.06 -3.99 -15.71
N ALA A 284 -0.83 -3.91 -16.80
CA ALA A 284 -0.30 -3.60 -18.12
C ALA A 284 0.48 -2.27 -18.15
N ARG A 285 -0.04 -1.24 -17.47
CA ARG A 285 0.66 0.04 -17.36
C ARG A 285 1.89 -0.04 -16.44
N PHE A 286 1.83 -0.73 -15.30
CA PHE A 286 3.01 -0.90 -14.44
C PHE A 286 4.17 -1.55 -15.20
N LEU A 287 3.87 -2.61 -15.97
CA LEU A 287 4.84 -3.26 -16.84
C LEU A 287 5.37 -2.32 -17.94
N SER A 288 4.50 -1.51 -18.56
CA SER A 288 4.94 -0.50 -19.54
C SER A 288 5.86 0.55 -18.91
N THR A 289 5.48 1.14 -17.77
CA THR A 289 6.29 2.13 -17.06
C THR A 289 7.62 1.54 -16.58
N ARG A 290 7.65 0.25 -16.18
CA ARG A 290 8.91 -0.46 -15.90
C ARG A 290 9.82 -0.49 -17.12
N GLN A 291 9.29 -0.82 -18.31
CA GLN A 291 10.12 -0.82 -19.53
C GLN A 291 10.59 0.59 -19.90
N ASP A 292 9.79 1.63 -19.64
CA ASP A 292 10.20 3.01 -19.88
C ASP A 292 11.33 3.44 -18.94
N VAL A 293 11.27 3.03 -17.67
CA VAL A 293 12.34 3.26 -16.68
C VAL A 293 13.61 2.49 -17.02
N LEU A 294 13.51 1.18 -17.31
CA LEU A 294 14.67 0.33 -17.60
C LEU A 294 15.37 0.64 -18.93
N HIS A 295 14.69 1.32 -19.86
CA HIS A 295 15.20 1.64 -21.20
C HIS A 295 15.25 3.14 -21.51
N GLN A 296 15.06 4.00 -20.49
CA GLN A 296 15.08 5.46 -20.61
C GLN A 296 14.19 5.99 -21.77
N ARG A 297 12.95 5.50 -21.84
CA ARG A 297 11.96 5.86 -22.87
C ARG A 297 10.90 6.82 -22.34
N ASN A 298 10.08 7.36 -23.24
CA ASN A 298 8.89 8.16 -22.91
C ASN A 298 9.17 9.34 -21.94
N GLY A 299 10.37 9.91 -22.01
CA GLY A 299 10.79 11.05 -21.17
C GLY A 299 11.47 10.65 -19.85
N VAL A 300 11.70 9.36 -19.56
CA VAL A 300 12.53 8.94 -18.42
C VAL A 300 14.01 9.17 -18.75
N PRO A 301 14.75 9.97 -17.96
CA PRO A 301 16.19 10.15 -18.18
C PRO A 301 17.00 8.96 -17.66
N SER A 302 18.28 8.89 -18.05
CA SER A 302 19.30 8.18 -17.26
C SER A 302 19.77 9.12 -16.14
N TRP A 303 19.91 8.59 -14.94
CA TRP A 303 20.52 9.28 -13.80
C TRP A 303 22.01 8.89 -13.62
N GLY A 304 22.58 8.22 -14.62
CA GLY A 304 23.91 7.64 -14.60
C GLY A 304 23.88 6.18 -14.18
N LYS A 305 24.77 5.38 -14.77
CA LYS A 305 24.80 3.91 -14.70
C LYS A 305 24.56 3.32 -13.31
N GLU A 306 25.16 3.90 -12.27
CA GLU A 306 25.04 3.42 -10.89
C GLU A 306 23.61 3.60 -10.34
N ILE A 307 23.05 4.80 -10.52
CA ILE A 307 21.68 5.10 -10.09
C ILE A 307 20.66 4.33 -10.94
N ASP A 308 20.90 4.18 -12.24
CA ASP A 308 20.02 3.41 -13.12
C ASP A 308 19.92 1.92 -12.70
N LEU A 309 21.01 1.33 -12.18
CA LEU A 309 21.02 -0.02 -11.61
C LEU A 309 20.20 -0.10 -10.30
N GLN A 310 20.35 0.90 -9.42
CA GLN A 310 19.59 0.96 -8.17
C GLN A 310 18.10 1.23 -8.42
N VAL A 311 17.76 2.04 -9.43
CA VAL A 311 16.39 2.27 -9.89
C VAL A 311 15.78 0.98 -10.43
N ALA A 312 16.51 0.22 -11.25
CA ALA A 312 16.07 -1.09 -11.73
C ALA A 312 15.79 -2.05 -10.56
N ALA A 313 16.71 -2.11 -9.58
CA ALA A 313 16.55 -2.91 -8.37
C ALA A 313 15.35 -2.47 -7.51
N TYR A 314 15.05 -1.17 -7.42
CA TYR A 314 13.85 -0.68 -6.72
C TYR A 314 12.56 -1.08 -7.43
N VAL A 315 12.49 -0.93 -8.77
CA VAL A 315 11.31 -1.30 -9.56
C VAL A 315 11.03 -2.81 -9.54
N ASP A 316 12.07 -3.64 -9.54
CA ASP A 316 11.90 -5.08 -9.34
C ASP A 316 11.49 -5.44 -7.90
N GLY A 317 11.96 -4.69 -6.90
CA GLY A 317 11.49 -4.81 -5.51
C GLY A 317 10.00 -4.48 -5.34
N LEU A 318 9.47 -3.50 -6.08
CA LEU A 318 8.03 -3.27 -6.17
C LEU A 318 7.33 -4.50 -6.77
N GLY A 319 7.85 -5.03 -7.88
CA GLY A 319 7.31 -6.22 -8.53
C GLY A 319 7.16 -7.44 -7.61
N GLU A 320 8.22 -7.74 -6.85
CA GLU A 320 8.28 -8.85 -5.89
C GLU A 320 7.38 -8.67 -4.67
N PHE A 321 7.18 -7.44 -4.20
CA PHE A 321 6.28 -7.16 -3.06
C PHE A 321 4.85 -7.67 -3.31
N ILE A 322 4.38 -7.63 -4.57
CA ILE A 322 3.07 -8.17 -4.97
C ILE A 322 3.08 -9.70 -5.05
N SER A 323 4.17 -10.29 -5.52
CA SER A 323 4.32 -11.74 -5.65
C SER A 323 4.53 -12.46 -4.32
N THR A 324 4.69 -11.74 -3.22
CA THR A 324 4.91 -12.34 -1.90
C THR A 324 3.67 -13.15 -1.47
N PRO A 325 3.81 -14.46 -1.18
CA PRO A 325 2.66 -15.30 -0.85
C PRO A 325 2.07 -14.92 0.52
N THR A 326 0.80 -14.50 0.50
CA THR A 326 -0.02 -14.15 1.68
C THR A 326 -0.74 -15.35 2.28
#